data_AF-A0A2A2ZJA4-F1
#
_entry.id   AF-A0A2A2ZJA4-F1
#
_cell.length_a   1.000
_cell.length_b   1.000
_cell.length_c   1.000
_cell.angle_alpha   90.00
_cell.angle_beta   90.00
_cell.angle_gamma   90.00
#
_symmetry.space_group_name_H-M   'P 1'
#
loop_
_entity.id
_entity.type
_entity.pdbx_description
1 polymer ?
#
loop_
_entity_poly.entity_id
_entity_poly.type
_entity_poly.pdbx_seq_one_letter_code
_entity_poly.pdbx_strand_id
1 'polypeptide(L)'
;MTESYPDVVNAWALALQATTARPSEFLLYALADNTAEAAKQVEVDLKAAKPGEFVDVDVRFTNMMDTTTLHVQPHLWGVWCVMERTIPAAEMFAGSPAVQQ
;
A
#
# COMPACT_ATOMS: atom_id res chain seq x y z
N MET A 1 29.06 -4.98 7.33
CA MET A 1 28.27 -4.26 8.34
C MET A 1 27.02 -3.79 7.65
N THR A 2 25.88 -4.42 7.91
CA THR A 2 24.58 -3.98 7.40
C THR A 2 24.19 -2.75 8.21
N GLU A 3 24.12 -1.59 7.58
CA GLU A 3 23.55 -0.41 8.23
C GLU A 3 22.12 -0.75 8.64
N SER A 4 21.90 -0.86 9.95
CA SER A 4 20.56 -0.98 10.51
C SER A 4 19.98 0.42 10.54
N TYR A 5 18.92 0.64 9.78
CA TYR A 5 18.10 1.84 9.82
C TYR A 5 16.95 1.54 10.78
N PRO A 6 17.08 1.83 12.10
CA PRO A 6 16.09 1.43 13.10
C PRO A 6 14.71 2.06 12.89
N ASP A 7 14.64 3.10 12.04
CA ASP A 7 13.45 3.92 11.83
C ASP A 7 12.78 3.66 10.48
N VAL A 8 13.10 2.58 9.77
CA VAL A 8 12.44 2.22 8.51
C VAL A 8 11.87 0.81 8.57
N VAL A 9 10.71 0.64 7.94
CA VAL A 9 10.04 -0.64 7.79
C VAL A 9 9.86 -0.93 6.30
N ASN A 10 10.06 -2.18 5.91
CA ASN A 10 9.62 -2.63 4.59
C ASN A 10 8.12 -2.83 4.63
N ALA A 11 7.42 -2.19 3.72
CA ALA A 11 5.98 -2.26 3.56
C ALA A 11 5.64 -2.62 2.11
N TRP A 12 4.77 -3.60 1.93
CA TRP A 12 4.08 -3.80 0.66
C TRP A 12 3.04 -2.71 0.47
N ALA A 13 3.00 -2.13 -0.73
CA ALA A 13 2.09 -1.05 -1.05
C ALA A 13 1.42 -1.28 -2.41
N LEU A 14 0.16 -0.87 -2.52
CA LEU A 14 -0.55 -0.70 -3.76
C LEU A 14 -0.31 0.73 -4.28
N ALA A 15 0.28 0.83 -5.47
CA ALA A 15 0.46 2.08 -6.19
C ALA A 15 -0.59 2.20 -7.31
N LEU A 16 -1.29 3.33 -7.34
CA LEU A 16 -2.35 3.63 -8.30
C LEU A 16 -2.04 4.95 -9.04
N GLN A 17 -1.98 4.92 -10.37
CA GLN A 17 -1.76 6.09 -11.21
C GLN A 17 -2.96 6.35 -12.12
N ALA A 18 -3.57 7.52 -11.96
CA ALA A 18 -4.73 7.91 -12.76
C ALA A 18 -4.36 8.04 -14.24
N THR A 19 -5.33 7.83 -15.13
CA THR A 19 -5.13 7.90 -16.60
C THR A 19 -4.67 9.26 -17.10
N THR A 20 -4.86 10.32 -16.31
CA THR A 20 -4.46 11.70 -16.63
C THR A 20 -3.28 12.21 -15.79
N ALA A 21 -2.74 11.38 -14.89
CA ALA A 21 -1.65 11.77 -14.01
C ALA A 21 -0.29 11.77 -14.73
N ARG A 22 0.66 12.57 -14.25
CA ARG A 22 2.04 12.51 -14.76
C ARG A 22 2.70 11.19 -14.34
N PRO A 23 3.71 10.69 -15.07
CA PRO A 23 4.37 9.42 -14.77
C PRO A 23 4.92 9.28 -13.35
N SER A 24 5.23 10.39 -12.67
CA SER A 24 5.75 10.40 -11.28
C SER A 24 4.66 10.53 -10.21
N GLU A 25 3.40 10.68 -10.59
CA GLU A 25 2.27 10.90 -9.67
C GLU A 25 1.54 9.57 -9.44
N PHE A 26 1.75 9.00 -8.25
CA PHE A 26 1.07 7.79 -7.77
C PHE A 26 0.41 8.08 -6.43
N LEU A 27 -0.78 7.52 -6.23
CA LEU A 27 -1.34 7.30 -4.90
C LEU A 27 -0.75 6.01 -4.36
N LEU A 28 -0.22 6.05 -3.14
CA LEU A 28 0.41 4.91 -2.49
C LEU A 28 -0.38 4.55 -1.24
N TYR A 29 -0.78 3.28 -1.14
CA TYR A 29 -1.47 2.74 0.03
C TYR A 29 -0.70 1.53 0.54
N ALA A 30 -0.25 1.56 1.79
CA ALA A 30 0.39 0.40 2.41
C ALA A 30 -0.65 -0.70 2.65
N LEU A 31 -0.32 -1.96 2.34
CA LEU A 31 -1.20 -3.10 2.60
C LEU A 31 -1.33 -3.33 4.10
N ALA A 32 -2.53 -3.73 4.54
CA ALA A 32 -2.80 -4.07 5.92
C ALA A 32 -2.03 -5.32 6.36
N ASP A 33 -2.07 -6.37 5.54
CA ASP A 33 -1.23 -7.55 5.67
C ASP A 33 0.08 -7.32 4.91
N ASN A 34 1.14 -7.14 5.67
CA ASN A 34 2.46 -6.78 5.16
C ASN A 34 3.34 -8.00 4.84
N THR A 35 2.74 -9.04 4.26
CA THR A 35 3.44 -10.25 3.81
C THR A 35 3.55 -10.30 2.28
N ALA A 36 4.57 -10.99 1.77
CA ALA A 36 4.75 -11.16 0.33
C ALA A 36 3.62 -12.00 -0.28
N GLU A 37 3.07 -12.95 0.48
CA GLU A 37 1.95 -13.79 0.09
C GLU A 37 0.67 -12.97 -0.10
N ALA A 38 0.35 -12.09 0.86
CA ALA A 38 -0.80 -11.20 0.75
C ALA A 38 -0.64 -10.22 -0.42
N ALA A 39 0.55 -9.64 -0.58
CA ALA A 39 0.85 -8.76 -1.71
C ALA A 39 0.65 -9.45 -3.07
N LYS A 40 1.12 -10.70 -3.19
CA LYS A 40 0.92 -11.51 -4.38
C LYS A 40 -0.56 -11.83 -4.63
N GLN A 41 -1.32 -12.10 -3.58
CA GLN A 41 -2.75 -12.38 -3.72
C GLN A 41 -3.51 -11.15 -4.23
N VAL A 42 -3.25 -9.97 -3.65
CA VAL A 42 -3.81 -8.70 -4.14
C VAL A 42 -3.49 -8.46 -5.61
N GLU A 43 -2.24 -8.71 -6.02
CA GLU A 43 -1.84 -8.59 -7.42
C GLU A 43 -2.60 -9.56 -8.35
N VAL A 44 -2.80 -10.81 -7.92
CA VAL A 44 -3.57 -11.82 -8.66
C VAL A 44 -5.02 -11.40 -8.79
N ASP A 45 -5.64 -10.93 -7.71
CA ASP A 45 -7.05 -10.54 -7.70
C ASP A 45 -7.29 -9.30 -8.58
N LEU A 46 -6.40 -8.31 -8.52
CA LEU A 46 -6.44 -7.13 -9.40
C LEU A 46 -6.23 -7.50 -10.87
N LYS A 47 -5.41 -8.50 -11.20
CA LYS A 47 -5.27 -9.01 -12.58
C LYS A 47 -6.47 -9.80 -13.06
N ALA A 48 -7.13 -10.52 -12.16
CA ALA A 48 -8.26 -11.40 -12.48
C ALA A 48 -9.59 -10.65 -12.60
N ALA A 49 -9.70 -9.47 -11.98
CA ALA A 49 -10.87 -8.62 -12.06
C ALA A 49 -11.26 -8.32 -13.51
N LYS A 50 -12.56 -8.24 -13.77
CA LYS A 50 -13.11 -7.82 -15.07
C LYS A 50 -13.47 -6.33 -15.05
N PRO A 51 -13.62 -5.68 -16.22
CA PRO A 51 -14.11 -4.30 -16.27
C PRO A 51 -15.46 -4.17 -15.55
N GLY A 52 -15.54 -3.20 -14.62
CA GLY A 52 -16.71 -2.97 -13.79
C GLY A 52 -16.70 -3.71 -12.44
N GLU A 53 -15.82 -4.68 -12.23
CA GLU A 53 -15.65 -5.34 -10.93
C GLU A 53 -14.76 -4.51 -10.00
N PHE A 54 -15.08 -4.57 -8.70
CA PHE A 54 -14.27 -4.03 -7.63
C PHE A 54 -13.46 -5.14 -6.98
N VAL A 55 -12.23 -4.81 -6.59
CA VAL A 55 -11.36 -5.63 -5.75
C VAL A 55 -11.18 -4.90 -4.43
N ASP A 56 -11.47 -5.60 -3.34
CA ASP A 56 -11.35 -5.08 -1.99
C ASP A 56 -9.93 -5.30 -1.51
N VAL A 57 -9.20 -4.22 -1.25
CA VAL A 57 -7.81 -4.27 -0.80
C VAL A 57 -7.73 -3.66 0.58
N ASP A 58 -7.39 -4.47 1.58
CA ASP A 58 -7.18 -3.97 2.93
C ASP A 58 -5.85 -3.22 3.01
N VAL A 59 -5.94 -1.94 3.39
CA VAL A 59 -4.82 -1.01 3.48
C VAL A 59 -4.76 -0.39 4.88
N ARG A 60 -3.58 0.15 5.23
CA ARG A 60 -3.39 0.95 6.45
C ARG A 60 -3.07 2.38 6.06
N PHE A 61 -3.78 3.33 6.67
CA PHE A 61 -3.40 4.74 6.60
C PHE A 61 -2.39 5.06 7.69
N THR A 62 -1.43 5.91 7.34
CA THR A 62 -0.32 6.38 8.17
C THR A 62 -0.73 6.97 9.53
N ASN A 63 -1.95 7.48 9.61
CA ASN A 63 -2.53 8.14 10.78
C ASN A 63 -3.73 7.39 11.40
N MET A 64 -4.04 6.18 10.93
CA MET A 64 -5.12 5.35 11.49
C MET A 64 -4.55 4.10 12.15
N MET A 65 -4.98 3.80 13.37
CA MET A 65 -4.64 2.52 14.02
C MET A 65 -5.30 1.34 13.29
N ASP A 66 -6.51 1.56 12.79
CA ASP A 66 -7.32 0.52 12.15
C ASP A 66 -7.03 0.41 10.65
N THR A 67 -7.15 -0.81 10.14
CA THR A 67 -7.12 -1.11 8.71
C THR A 67 -8.42 -0.65 8.07
N THR A 68 -8.37 -0.34 6.78
CA THR A 68 -9.53 0.07 6.00
C THR A 68 -9.52 -0.63 4.65
N THR A 69 -10.69 -0.85 4.07
CA THR A 69 -10.83 -1.51 2.78
C THR A 69 -10.91 -0.47 1.68
N LEU A 70 -9.95 -0.52 0.76
CA LEU A 70 -9.96 0.26 -0.48
C LEU A 70 -10.65 -0.56 -1.57
N HIS A 71 -11.75 -0.06 -2.10
CA HIS A 71 -12.44 -0.66 -3.24
C HIS A 71 -11.82 -0.18 -4.55
N VAL A 72 -11.13 -1.06 -5.27
CA VAL A 72 -10.35 -0.73 -6.45
C VAL A 72 -10.99 -1.33 -7.70
N GLN A 73 -11.28 -0.51 -8.71
CA GLN A 73 -11.55 -0.99 -10.07
C GLN A 73 -10.28 -0.83 -10.90
N PRO A 74 -9.46 -1.89 -11.10
CA PRO A 74 -8.13 -1.77 -11.71
C PRO A 74 -8.17 -1.15 -13.12
N HIS A 75 -9.26 -1.37 -13.86
CA HIS A 75 -9.48 -0.85 -15.22
C HIS A 75 -9.71 0.66 -15.31
N LEU A 76 -10.00 1.34 -14.19
CA LEU A 76 -10.13 2.80 -14.15
C LEU A 76 -8.79 3.52 -13.98
N TRP A 77 -7.72 2.77 -13.71
CA TRP A 77 -6.38 3.30 -13.51
C TRP A 77 -5.56 3.15 -14.79
N GLY A 78 -4.71 4.13 -15.07
CA GLY A 78 -3.78 4.05 -16.21
C GLY A 78 -2.70 3.03 -15.97
N VAL A 79 -2.18 2.99 -14.74
CA VAL A 79 -1.23 2.00 -14.25
C VAL A 79 -1.55 1.70 -12.79
N TRP A 80 -1.36 0.44 -12.39
CA TRP A 80 -1.30 0.05 -11.00
C TRP A 80 -0.22 -1.01 -10.81
N CYS A 81 0.36 -1.09 -9.61
CA CYS A 81 1.25 -2.18 -9.23
C CYS A 81 1.26 -2.40 -7.73
N VAL A 82 1.60 -3.62 -7.32
CA VAL A 82 1.94 -3.95 -5.94
C VAL A 82 3.46 -4.02 -5.82
N MET A 83 4.03 -3.29 -4.87
CA MET A 83 5.49 -3.17 -4.75
C MET A 83 5.93 -3.11 -3.29
N GLU A 84 7.13 -3.63 -3.01
CA GLU A 84 7.78 -3.45 -1.72
C GLU A 84 8.44 -2.08 -1.66
N ARG A 85 8.27 -1.39 -0.54
CA ARG A 85 8.84 -0.07 -0.27
C ARG A 85 9.44 -0.03 1.11
N THR A 86 10.62 0.56 1.22
CA THR A 86 11.16 1.00 2.50
C THR A 86 10.57 2.36 2.84
N ILE A 87 9.83 2.45 3.94
CA ILE A 87 9.19 3.68 4.43
C ILE A 87 9.65 3.98 5.85
N PRO A 88 9.77 5.26 6.24
CA PRO A 88 10.01 5.61 7.63
C PRO A 88 8.89 5.05 8.54
N ALA A 89 9.26 4.42 9.65
CA ALA A 89 8.32 3.89 10.63
C ALA A 89 7.39 4.99 11.16
N ALA A 90 7.89 6.22 11.29
CA ALA A 90 7.08 7.39 11.64
C ALA A 90 5.97 7.64 10.63
N GLU A 91 6.20 7.46 9.33
CA GLU A 91 5.13 7.57 8.32
C GLU A 91 4.11 6.46 8.49
N MET A 92 4.48 5.24 8.90
CA MET A 92 3.53 4.14 9.06
C MET A 92 2.70 4.20 10.36
N PHE A 93 3.21 4.86 11.41
CA PHE A 93 2.64 4.84 12.76
C PHE A 93 2.34 6.24 13.36
N ALA A 94 2.38 7.33 12.59
CA ALA A 94 2.22 8.72 13.05
C ALA A 94 0.89 9.07 13.76
N GLY A 95 0.02 8.09 14.04
CA GLY A 95 -1.11 8.22 14.96
C GLY A 95 -0.83 7.84 16.42
N SER A 96 0.33 7.28 16.76
CA SER A 96 0.62 6.84 18.14
C SER A 96 1.79 7.62 18.74
N PRO A 97 1.59 8.41 19.82
CA PRO A 97 2.71 8.82 20.63
C PRO A 97 3.35 7.56 21.19
N ALA A 98 4.62 7.32 20.85
CA ALA A 98 5.42 6.33 21.54
C ALA A 98 5.39 6.71 23.02
N VAL A 99 4.77 5.85 23.83
CA VAL A 99 4.89 5.91 25.29
C VAL A 99 6.38 5.74 25.59
N GLN A 100 7.05 6.83 25.92
CA GLN A 100 8.38 6.79 26.50
C GLN A 100 8.26 6.03 27.83
N GLN A 101 8.84 4.83 27.88
CA GLN A 101 9.19 4.15 29.13
C GLN A 101 10.67 4.35 29.42
#